data_AF-T1E8T7-F1
#
_entry.id   AF-T1E8T7-F1
#
_cell.length_a   1.000
_cell.length_b   1.000
_cell.length_c   1.000
_cell.angle_alpha   90.00
_cell.angle_beta   90.00
_cell.angle_gamma   90.00
#
_symmetry.space_group_name_H-M   'P 1'
#
loop_
_entity.id
_entity.type
_entity.pdbx_description
1 polymer ?
#
loop_
_entity_poly.entity_id
_entity_poly.type
_entity_poly.pdbx_seq_one_letter_code
_entity_poly.pdbx_strand_id
1 'polypeptide(L)'
;MPAIDVDTVVETRARLRCAHSAIARLMKLIDHDTVRTQKQAHDRTEIDRILQSSELCGLFGERHFEDMSVGLRGATLEGERYVQAQHRAVIERLHLLLDALYAHSDLCDRVEKGVFAEYQKALLKTETGGCSAQLERRAAYAFCCIRSETELIQRELDSLGSILLSYAHEEQQHHQKMAKIWHQLIVTESGKLI
;
A
#
# COMPACT_ATOMS: atom_id res chain seq x y z
N MET A 1 17.02 19.80 -32.78
CA MET A 1 16.22 19.11 -31.75
C MET A 1 15.25 20.13 -31.20
N PRO A 2 13.95 19.83 -30.99
CA PRO A 2 13.13 20.74 -30.19
C PRO A 2 13.87 20.94 -28.86
N ALA A 3 13.87 22.16 -28.33
CA ALA A 3 14.45 22.48 -27.03
C ALA A 3 13.76 21.59 -26.00
N ILE A 4 14.37 20.44 -25.73
CA ILE A 4 13.93 19.52 -24.72
C ILE A 4 14.19 20.25 -23.42
N ASP A 5 13.12 20.63 -22.74
CA ASP A 5 13.18 21.30 -21.46
C ASP A 5 13.63 20.27 -20.42
N VAL A 6 14.95 20.10 -20.31
CA VAL A 6 15.60 19.20 -19.35
C VAL A 6 15.13 19.53 -17.93
N ASP A 7 14.85 20.81 -17.64
CA ASP A 7 14.39 21.25 -16.33
C ASP A 7 12.99 20.68 -16.01
N THR A 8 12.07 20.62 -16.99
CA THR A 8 10.75 19.99 -16.78
C THR A 8 10.83 18.49 -16.47
N VAL A 9 11.80 17.78 -17.06
CA VAL A 9 12.00 16.34 -16.79
C VAL A 9 12.60 16.12 -15.41
N VAL A 10 13.58 16.94 -15.03
CA VAL A 10 14.16 16.91 -13.68
C VAL A 10 13.10 17.22 -12.62
N GLU A 11 12.27 18.25 -12.84
CA GLU A 11 11.18 18.61 -11.94
C GLU A 11 10.15 17.48 -11.81
N THR A 12 9.73 16.90 -12.95
CA THR A 12 8.76 15.81 -12.96
C THR A 12 9.29 14.58 -12.21
N ARG A 13 10.57 14.26 -12.41
CA ARG A 13 11.23 13.16 -11.69
C ARG A 13 11.31 13.41 -10.19
N ALA A 14 11.62 14.64 -9.77
CA ALA A 14 11.62 15.01 -8.35
C ALA A 14 10.22 14.82 -7.74
N ARG A 15 9.16 15.26 -8.44
CA ARG A 15 7.77 15.07 -8.02
C ARG A 15 7.40 13.59 -7.89
N LEU A 16 7.80 12.74 -8.83
CA LEU A 16 7.54 11.30 -8.77
C LEU A 16 8.27 10.61 -7.62
N ARG A 17 9.50 11.04 -7.30
CA ARG A 17 10.22 10.57 -6.09
C ARG A 17 9.51 10.98 -4.80
N CYS A 18 9.02 12.22 -4.72
CA CYS A 18 8.21 12.66 -3.60
C CYS A 18 6.91 11.84 -3.46
N ALA A 19 6.24 11.55 -4.58
CA ALA A 19 5.06 10.70 -4.61
C ALA A 19 5.37 9.28 -4.09
N HIS A 20 6.46 8.66 -4.58
CA HIS A 20 6.92 7.36 -4.08
C HIS A 20 7.15 7.38 -2.56
N SER A 21 7.88 8.36 -2.03
CA SER A 21 8.10 8.47 -0.58
C SER A 21 6.81 8.65 0.22
N ALA A 22 5.84 9.41 -0.30
CA ALA A 22 4.55 9.59 0.34
C ALA A 22 3.71 8.31 0.34
N ILE A 23 3.62 7.64 -0.81
CA ILE A 23 2.86 6.39 -0.98
C ILE A 23 3.47 5.27 -0.13
N ALA A 24 4.80 5.16 -0.07
CA ALA A 24 5.48 4.17 0.76
C ALA A 24 5.18 4.37 2.26
N ARG A 25 5.11 5.63 2.71
CA ARG A 25 4.69 5.96 4.08
C ARG A 25 3.23 5.60 4.34
N LEU A 26 2.33 5.86 3.39
CA LEU A 26 0.92 5.47 3.49
C LEU A 26 0.78 3.95 3.60
N MET A 27 1.45 3.20 2.72
CA MET A 27 1.45 1.73 2.74
C MET A 27 1.91 1.19 4.09
N LYS A 28 3.03 1.71 4.63
CA LYS A 28 3.52 1.31 5.95
C LYS A 28 2.50 1.54 7.08
N LEU A 29 1.77 2.65 7.04
CA LEU A 29 0.74 2.94 8.04
C LEU A 29 -0.46 1.99 7.92
N ILE A 30 -0.88 1.67 6.69
CA ILE A 30 -1.97 0.73 6.41
C ILE A 30 -1.57 -0.70 6.82
N ASP A 31 -0.35 -1.14 6.51
CA ASP A 31 0.18 -2.43 6.95
C ASP A 31 0.26 -2.53 8.48
N HIS A 32 0.66 -1.45 9.15
CA HIS A 32 0.65 -1.43 10.61
C HIS A 32 -0.76 -1.60 11.18
N ASP A 33 -1.78 -1.03 10.53
CA ASP A 33 -3.17 -1.21 10.96
C ASP A 33 -3.65 -2.66 10.79
N THR A 34 -3.36 -3.29 9.65
CA THR A 34 -3.74 -4.69 9.42
C THR A 34 -3.03 -5.64 10.39
N VAL A 35 -1.75 -5.42 10.67
CA VAL A 35 -0.99 -6.18 11.69
C VAL A 35 -1.60 -5.99 13.08
N ARG A 36 -1.99 -4.76 13.44
CA ARG A 36 -2.66 -4.48 14.71
C ARG A 36 -3.99 -5.25 14.82
N THR A 37 -4.80 -5.25 13.78
CA THR A 37 -6.08 -5.97 13.76
C THR A 37 -5.87 -7.48 13.89
N GLN A 38 -4.84 -8.03 13.26
CA GLN A 38 -4.47 -9.43 13.40
C GLN A 38 -4.01 -9.78 14.81
N LYS A 39 -3.24 -8.89 15.45
CA LYS A 39 -2.86 -9.06 16.86
C LYS A 39 -4.10 -9.04 17.77
N GLN A 40 -5.03 -8.13 17.56
CA GLN A 40 -6.28 -8.12 18.33
C GLN A 40 -7.10 -9.42 18.13
N ALA A 41 -7.12 -9.99 16.92
CA ALA A 41 -7.78 -11.27 16.64
C ALA A 41 -7.11 -12.43 17.39
N HIS A 42 -5.78 -12.44 17.48
CA HIS A 42 -5.04 -13.39 18.30
C HIS A 42 -5.39 -13.25 19.78
N ASP A 43 -5.38 -12.02 20.32
CA ASP A 43 -5.70 -11.76 21.72
C ASP A 43 -7.15 -12.19 22.05
N ARG A 44 -8.12 -11.93 21.17
CA ARG A 44 -9.50 -12.41 21.34
C ARG A 44 -9.62 -13.93 21.35
N THR A 45 -8.86 -14.61 20.50
CA THR A 45 -8.79 -16.08 20.48
C THR A 45 -8.25 -16.63 21.80
N GLU A 46 -7.26 -15.97 22.38
CA GLU A 46 -6.73 -16.38 23.68
C GLU A 46 -7.73 -16.15 24.81
N ILE A 47 -8.46 -15.02 24.79
CA ILE A 47 -9.56 -14.78 25.74
C ILE A 47 -10.62 -15.87 25.59
N ASP A 48 -11.01 -16.24 24.36
CA ASP A 48 -11.99 -17.32 24.11
C ASP A 48 -11.51 -18.66 24.70
N ARG A 49 -10.22 -19.02 24.52
CA ARG A 49 -9.66 -20.24 25.12
C ARG A 49 -9.72 -20.22 26.64
N ILE A 50 -9.45 -19.09 27.27
CA ILE A 50 -9.53 -18.96 28.73
C ILE A 50 -10.98 -19.14 29.20
N LEU A 51 -11.94 -18.50 28.54
CA LEU A 51 -13.37 -18.64 28.88
C LEU A 51 -13.89 -20.07 28.77
N GLN A 52 -13.32 -20.84 27.84
CA GLN A 52 -13.64 -22.24 27.59
C GLN A 52 -12.77 -23.22 28.38
N SER A 53 -11.92 -22.73 29.30
CA SER A 53 -11.02 -23.58 30.07
C SER A 53 -11.79 -24.44 31.08
N SER A 54 -11.24 -25.61 31.39
CA SER A 54 -11.82 -26.51 32.39
C SER A 54 -11.97 -25.86 33.77
N GLU A 55 -11.08 -24.94 34.11
CA GLU A 55 -11.06 -24.19 35.37
C GLU A 55 -12.26 -23.26 35.46
N LEU A 56 -12.54 -22.46 34.42
CA LEU A 56 -13.68 -21.55 34.42
C LEU A 56 -15.00 -22.31 34.22
N CYS A 57 -15.03 -23.30 33.32
CA CYS A 57 -16.20 -24.15 33.12
C CYS A 57 -16.57 -24.93 34.39
N GLY A 58 -15.60 -25.38 35.17
CA GLY A 58 -15.83 -26.06 36.45
C GLY A 58 -16.40 -25.14 37.54
N LEU A 59 -16.04 -23.84 37.51
CA LEU A 59 -16.50 -22.85 38.50
C LEU A 59 -17.86 -22.25 38.16
N PHE A 60 -18.12 -21.98 36.88
CA PHE A 60 -19.29 -21.22 36.43
C PHE A 60 -20.32 -22.07 35.66
N GLY A 61 -19.95 -23.28 35.24
CA GLY A 61 -20.75 -24.19 34.41
C GLY A 61 -20.36 -24.14 32.92
N GLU A 62 -20.51 -25.27 32.22
CA GLU A 62 -20.00 -25.50 30.86
C GLU A 62 -20.46 -24.49 29.78
N ARG A 63 -21.55 -23.75 30.00
CA ARG A 63 -22.12 -22.81 29.02
C ARG A 63 -22.25 -21.39 29.54
N HIS A 64 -21.63 -21.08 30.68
CA HIS A 64 -21.80 -19.77 31.30
C HIS A 64 -21.33 -18.63 30.38
N PHE A 65 -20.19 -18.81 29.72
CA PHE A 65 -19.57 -17.82 28.84
C PHE A 65 -19.81 -18.07 27.34
N GLU A 66 -20.78 -18.91 26.96
CA GLU A 66 -20.94 -19.32 25.56
C GLU A 66 -21.22 -18.13 24.62
N ASP A 67 -22.11 -17.21 24.99
CA ASP A 67 -22.42 -16.06 24.14
C ASP A 67 -21.23 -15.09 24.04
N MET A 68 -20.49 -14.87 25.14
CA MET A 68 -19.22 -14.13 25.12
C MET A 68 -18.22 -14.75 24.14
N SER A 69 -18.05 -16.08 24.22
CA SER A 69 -17.22 -16.86 23.31
C SER A 69 -17.66 -16.74 21.85
N VAL A 70 -18.97 -16.82 21.56
CA VAL A 70 -19.53 -16.60 20.22
C VAL A 70 -19.22 -15.18 19.72
N GLY A 71 -19.38 -14.16 20.57
CA GLY A 71 -19.07 -12.77 20.23
C GLY A 71 -17.59 -12.55 19.92
N LEU A 72 -16.69 -13.10 20.73
CA LEU A 72 -15.24 -13.05 20.52
C LEU A 72 -14.85 -13.72 19.20
N ARG A 73 -15.35 -14.95 18.94
CA ARG A 73 -15.09 -15.65 17.67
C ARG A 73 -15.63 -14.89 16.47
N GLY A 74 -16.82 -14.30 16.57
CA GLY A 74 -17.40 -13.45 15.54
C GLY A 74 -16.52 -12.23 15.23
N ALA A 75 -16.02 -11.55 16.27
CA ALA A 75 -15.11 -10.42 16.13
C ALA A 75 -13.71 -10.83 15.63
N THR A 76 -13.21 -12.01 15.97
CA THR A 76 -11.97 -12.56 15.38
C THR A 76 -12.15 -12.77 13.88
N LEU A 77 -13.21 -13.46 13.47
CA LEU A 77 -13.49 -13.76 12.06
C LEU A 77 -13.68 -12.48 11.22
N GLU A 78 -14.40 -11.48 11.75
CA GLU A 78 -14.57 -10.22 11.02
C GLU A 78 -13.27 -9.42 10.95
N GLY A 79 -12.39 -9.51 11.95
CA GLY A 79 -11.04 -8.94 11.89
C GLY A 79 -10.19 -9.57 10.79
N GLU A 80 -10.20 -10.91 10.69
CA GLU A 80 -9.48 -11.63 9.63
C GLU A 80 -10.02 -11.30 8.23
N ARG A 81 -11.35 -11.21 8.07
CA ARG A 81 -11.98 -10.80 6.81
C ARG A 81 -11.60 -9.40 6.40
N TYR A 82 -11.57 -8.46 7.35
CA TYR A 82 -11.11 -7.10 7.09
C TYR A 82 -9.66 -7.07 6.62
N VAL A 83 -8.76 -7.79 7.30
CA VAL A 83 -7.35 -7.88 6.88
C VAL A 83 -7.24 -8.40 5.45
N GLN A 84 -7.99 -9.44 5.09
CA GLN A 84 -7.99 -9.97 3.72
C GLN A 84 -8.57 -8.98 2.70
N ALA A 85 -9.64 -8.27 3.05
CA ALA A 85 -10.26 -7.28 2.18
C ALA A 85 -9.34 -6.08 1.94
N GLN A 86 -8.70 -5.55 3.00
CA GLN A 86 -7.69 -4.50 2.91
C GLN A 86 -6.49 -4.91 2.05
N HIS A 87 -6.02 -6.16 2.20
CA HIS A 87 -4.91 -6.66 1.37
C HIS A 87 -5.23 -6.56 -0.13
N ARG A 88 -6.39 -7.07 -0.55
CA ARG A 88 -6.80 -7.10 -1.95
C ARG A 88 -7.20 -5.72 -2.49
N ALA A 89 -7.95 -4.96 -1.71
CA ALA A 89 -8.54 -3.70 -2.17
C ALA A 89 -7.56 -2.53 -2.16
N VAL A 90 -6.50 -2.62 -1.35
CA VAL A 90 -5.59 -1.50 -1.06
C VAL A 90 -4.12 -1.90 -1.14
N ILE A 91 -3.67 -2.83 -0.30
CA ILE A 91 -2.23 -3.10 -0.11
C ILE A 91 -1.58 -3.59 -1.41
N GLU A 92 -2.17 -4.56 -2.10
CA GLU A 92 -1.66 -5.08 -3.37
C GLU A 92 -1.56 -3.97 -4.43
N ARG A 93 -2.55 -3.08 -4.49
CA ARG A 93 -2.59 -1.98 -5.47
C ARG A 93 -1.57 -0.89 -5.16
N LEU A 94 -1.33 -0.58 -3.87
CA LEU A 94 -0.26 0.33 -3.46
C LEU A 94 1.13 -0.24 -3.75
N HIS A 95 1.32 -1.56 -3.56
CA HIS A 95 2.57 -2.23 -3.94
C HIS A 95 2.84 -2.10 -5.44
N LEU A 96 1.85 -2.40 -6.30
CA LEU A 96 2.00 -2.25 -7.75
C LEU A 96 2.37 -0.82 -8.16
N LEU A 97 1.74 0.19 -7.52
CA LEU A 97 2.05 1.58 -7.78
C LEU A 97 3.47 1.96 -7.35
N LEU A 98 3.94 1.45 -6.21
CA LEU A 98 5.31 1.64 -5.73
C LEU A 98 6.33 0.96 -6.64
N ASP A 99 6.06 -0.27 -7.09
CA ASP A 99 6.93 -0.99 -8.01
C ASP A 99 7.07 -0.25 -9.35
N ALA A 100 5.97 0.28 -9.88
CA ALA A 100 5.99 1.10 -11.10
C ALA A 100 6.81 2.38 -10.92
N LEU A 101 6.63 3.10 -9.81
CA LEU A 101 7.41 4.30 -9.46
C LEU A 101 8.90 3.98 -9.28
N TYR A 102 9.22 2.85 -8.66
CA TYR A 102 10.60 2.39 -8.48
C TYR A 102 11.25 2.06 -9.83
N ALA A 103 10.56 1.29 -10.67
CA ALA A 103 11.04 0.93 -12.01
C ALA A 103 11.32 2.17 -12.88
N HIS A 104 10.46 3.20 -12.79
CA HIS A 104 10.68 4.49 -13.44
C HIS A 104 11.93 5.20 -12.91
N SER A 105 12.10 5.27 -11.59
CA SER A 105 13.29 5.90 -10.98
C SER A 105 14.58 5.22 -11.44
N ASP A 106 14.59 3.89 -11.44
CA ASP A 106 15.70 3.05 -11.85
C ASP A 106 16.01 3.17 -13.36
N LEU A 107 14.98 3.23 -14.22
CA LEU A 107 15.15 3.54 -15.63
C LEU A 107 15.84 4.90 -15.82
N CYS A 108 15.36 5.93 -15.14
CA CYS A 108 15.95 7.26 -15.22
C CYS A 108 17.41 7.26 -14.75
N ASP A 109 17.72 6.54 -13.66
CA ASP A 109 19.10 6.43 -13.15
C ASP A 109 20.03 5.74 -14.15
N ARG A 110 19.56 4.68 -14.82
CA ARG A 110 20.33 4.00 -15.87
C ARG A 110 20.59 4.89 -17.07
N VAL A 111 19.58 5.61 -17.54
CA VAL A 111 19.70 6.48 -18.71
C VAL A 111 20.62 7.67 -18.43
N GLU A 112 20.55 8.25 -17.23
CA GLU A 112 21.46 9.32 -16.79
C GLU A 112 22.92 8.85 -16.70
N LYS A 113 23.17 7.74 -16.00
CA LYS A 113 24.53 7.21 -15.80
C LYS A 113 25.15 6.64 -17.07
N GLY A 114 24.34 6.14 -18.00
CA GLY A 114 24.79 5.56 -19.25
C GLY A 114 24.79 6.57 -20.39
N VAL A 115 23.62 6.80 -20.98
CA VAL A 115 23.49 7.50 -22.26
C VAL A 115 23.79 8.99 -22.13
N PHE A 116 23.29 9.66 -21.08
CA PHE A 116 23.54 11.09 -20.89
C PHE A 116 24.98 11.40 -20.49
N ALA A 117 25.57 10.62 -19.57
CA ALA A 117 26.97 10.78 -19.20
C ALA A 117 27.91 10.59 -20.40
N GLU A 118 27.66 9.58 -21.25
CA GLU A 118 28.39 9.36 -22.50
C GLU A 118 28.22 10.53 -23.47
N TYR A 119 26.98 10.99 -23.67
CA TYR A 119 26.65 12.11 -24.55
C TYR A 119 27.29 13.43 -24.12
N GLN A 120 27.22 13.77 -22.83
CA GLN A 120 27.81 14.98 -22.28
C GLN A 120 29.34 14.95 -22.35
N LYS A 121 29.96 13.80 -22.09
CA LYS A 121 31.41 13.61 -22.25
C LYS A 121 31.84 13.72 -23.71
N ALA A 122 31.02 13.25 -24.66
CA ALA A 122 31.28 13.40 -26.08
C ALA A 122 31.15 14.86 -26.53
N LEU A 123 30.14 15.58 -26.06
CA LEU A 123 29.97 17.02 -26.30
C LEU A 123 31.18 17.83 -25.84
N LEU A 124 31.70 17.59 -24.64
CA LEU A 124 32.91 18.27 -24.14
C LEU A 124 34.16 17.94 -24.97
N LYS A 125 34.20 16.77 -25.62
CA LYS A 125 35.30 16.39 -26.54
C LYS A 125 35.15 16.97 -27.94
N THR A 126 33.97 17.47 -28.32
CA THR A 126 33.73 18.06 -29.64
C THR A 126 34.48 19.36 -29.90
N GLU A 127 35.14 19.95 -28.90
CA GLU A 127 36.17 20.99 -29.10
C GLU A 127 37.39 20.47 -29.89
N THR A 128 37.55 19.14 -30.04
CA THR A 128 38.62 18.51 -30.85
C THR A 128 38.17 17.36 -31.77
N GLY A 129 36.91 16.92 -31.74
CA GLY A 129 36.34 15.94 -32.70
C GLY A 129 34.85 15.69 -32.50
N GLY A 130 34.03 15.91 -33.54
CA GLY A 130 32.56 16.00 -33.47
C GLY A 130 31.80 14.81 -32.86
N CYS A 131 30.57 15.07 -32.41
CA CYS A 131 29.70 14.06 -31.79
C CYS A 131 29.23 13.07 -32.86
N SER A 132 29.28 11.77 -32.56
CA SER A 132 28.78 10.76 -33.50
C SER A 132 27.25 10.86 -33.59
N ALA A 133 26.72 10.95 -34.81
CA ALA A 133 25.28 10.90 -35.09
C ALA A 133 24.58 9.66 -34.50
N GLN A 134 25.33 8.58 -34.20
CA GLN A 134 24.81 7.42 -33.49
C GLN A 134 24.53 7.70 -32.01
N LEU A 135 25.37 8.48 -31.34
CA LEU A 135 25.22 8.83 -29.92
C LEU A 135 24.07 9.82 -29.73
N GLU A 136 23.93 10.80 -30.62
CA GLU A 136 22.77 11.72 -30.65
C GLU A 136 21.45 10.97 -30.79
N ARG A 137 21.38 9.99 -31.70
CA ARG A 137 20.17 9.15 -31.87
C ARG A 137 19.87 8.31 -30.63
N ARG A 138 20.88 7.74 -29.98
CA ARG A 138 20.71 6.96 -28.72
C ARG A 138 20.18 7.85 -27.60
N ALA A 139 20.72 9.06 -27.44
CA ALA A 139 20.26 10.03 -26.44
C ALA A 139 18.82 10.47 -26.68
N ALA A 140 18.48 10.80 -27.93
CA ALA A 140 17.11 11.18 -28.31
C ALA A 140 16.10 10.05 -28.04
N TYR A 141 16.45 8.81 -28.38
CA TYR A 141 15.60 7.64 -28.10
C TYR A 141 15.40 7.43 -26.59
N ALA A 142 16.48 7.46 -25.81
CA ALA A 142 16.41 7.26 -24.36
C ALA A 142 15.54 8.34 -23.67
N PHE A 143 15.63 9.59 -24.14
CA PHE A 143 14.76 10.66 -23.67
C PHE A 143 13.28 10.40 -23.99
N CYS A 144 12.97 9.95 -25.21
CA CYS A 144 11.61 9.56 -25.58
C CYS A 144 11.06 8.47 -24.67
N CYS A 145 11.87 7.45 -24.33
CA CYS A 145 11.48 6.40 -23.39
C CYS A 145 11.20 6.94 -21.99
N ILE A 146 12.06 7.81 -21.44
CA ILE A 146 11.80 8.42 -20.13
C ILE A 146 10.48 9.19 -20.15
N ARG A 147 10.23 9.98 -21.20
CA ARG A 147 8.99 10.76 -21.31
C ARG A 147 7.77 9.87 -21.37
N SER A 148 7.76 8.85 -22.23
CA SER A 148 6.61 7.94 -22.35
C SER A 148 6.35 7.17 -21.05
N GLU A 149 7.40 6.73 -20.37
CA GLU A 149 7.29 6.07 -19.06
C GLU A 149 6.78 7.03 -17.99
N THR A 150 7.24 8.28 -17.99
CA THR A 150 6.75 9.32 -17.07
C THR A 150 5.26 9.58 -17.25
N GLU A 151 4.79 9.68 -18.50
CA GLU A 151 3.37 9.84 -18.81
C GLU A 151 2.53 8.63 -18.37
N LEU A 152 3.07 7.41 -18.52
CA LEU A 152 2.41 6.19 -18.05
C LEU A 152 2.26 6.19 -16.53
N ILE A 153 3.34 6.46 -15.79
CA ILE A 153 3.33 6.54 -14.33
C ILE A 153 2.37 7.61 -13.81
N GLN A 154 2.29 8.76 -14.48
CA GLN A 154 1.34 9.80 -14.11
C GLN A 154 -0.12 9.34 -14.20
N ARG A 155 -0.46 8.55 -15.23
CA ARG A 155 -1.80 7.94 -15.33
C ARG A 155 -2.03 6.88 -14.27
N GLU A 156 -1.02 6.08 -13.95
CA GLU A 156 -1.13 5.09 -12.87
C GLU A 156 -1.32 5.77 -11.50
N LEU A 157 -0.70 6.93 -11.27
CA LEU A 157 -0.90 7.73 -10.06
C LEU A 157 -2.35 8.24 -9.90
N ASP A 158 -3.10 8.43 -10.98
CA ASP A 158 -4.51 8.80 -10.91
C ASP A 158 -5.35 7.71 -10.21
N SER A 159 -4.87 6.47 -10.20
CA SER A 159 -5.53 5.37 -9.48
C SER A 159 -5.46 5.51 -7.96
N LEU A 160 -4.53 6.30 -7.41
CA LEU A 160 -4.33 6.47 -5.97
C LEU A 160 -5.59 6.94 -5.26
N GLY A 161 -6.33 7.89 -5.85
CA GLY A 161 -7.60 8.38 -5.28
C GLY A 161 -8.62 7.25 -5.11
N SER A 162 -8.73 6.37 -6.11
CA SER A 162 -9.62 5.21 -6.04
C SER A 162 -9.18 4.18 -4.99
N ILE A 163 -7.87 3.98 -4.81
CA ILE A 163 -7.32 3.09 -3.79
C ILE A 163 -7.64 3.60 -2.39
N LEU A 164 -7.47 4.90 -2.14
CA LEU A 164 -7.79 5.51 -0.84
C LEU A 164 -9.29 5.50 -0.55
N LEU A 165 -10.13 5.61 -1.58
CA LEU A 165 -11.58 5.44 -1.43
C LEU A 165 -11.93 4.00 -1.06
N SER A 166 -11.29 2.99 -1.67
CA SER A 166 -11.45 1.59 -1.26
C SER A 166 -11.04 1.39 0.20
N TYR A 167 -9.91 1.96 0.63
CA TYR A 167 -9.48 1.92 2.03
C TYR A 167 -10.56 2.45 2.98
N ALA A 168 -11.12 3.63 2.69
CA ALA A 168 -12.17 4.23 3.52
C ALA A 168 -13.45 3.38 3.56
N HIS A 169 -13.82 2.74 2.46
CA HIS A 169 -14.98 1.84 2.41
C HIS A 169 -14.77 0.58 3.25
N GLU A 170 -13.60 -0.06 3.14
CA GLU A 170 -13.28 -1.26 3.93
C GLU A 170 -13.23 -0.95 5.44
N GLU A 171 -12.64 0.19 5.83
CA GLU A 171 -12.65 0.71 7.20
C GLU A 171 -14.07 0.94 7.73
N GLN A 172 -14.91 1.61 6.94
CA GLN A 172 -16.31 1.85 7.32
C GLN A 172 -17.06 0.53 7.52
N GLN A 173 -16.91 -0.40 6.58
CA GLN A 173 -17.62 -1.68 6.61
C GLN A 173 -17.18 -2.54 7.81
N HIS A 174 -15.88 -2.59 8.09
CA HIS A 174 -15.33 -3.28 9.25
C HIS A 174 -15.90 -2.75 10.56
N HIS A 175 -15.82 -1.43 10.77
CA HIS A 175 -16.35 -0.80 11.98
C HIS A 175 -17.85 -1.03 12.15
N GLN A 176 -18.64 -0.96 11.06
CA GLN A 176 -20.07 -1.23 11.11
C GLN A 176 -20.38 -2.66 11.55
N LYS A 177 -19.66 -3.65 11.03
CA LYS A 177 -19.88 -5.06 11.40
C LYS A 177 -19.39 -5.35 12.82
N MET A 178 -18.24 -4.82 13.21
CA MET A 178 -17.75 -4.91 14.59
C MET A 178 -18.76 -4.33 15.58
N ALA A 179 -19.29 -3.14 15.30
CA ALA A 179 -20.30 -2.52 16.15
C ALA A 179 -21.55 -3.40 16.30
N LYS A 180 -22.00 -4.06 15.22
CA LYS A 180 -23.13 -5.00 15.27
C LYS A 180 -22.83 -6.22 16.15
N ILE A 181 -21.65 -6.83 16.01
CA ILE A 181 -21.23 -7.99 16.81
C ILE A 181 -21.23 -7.62 18.30
N TRP A 182 -20.59 -6.52 18.65
CA TRP A 182 -20.52 -6.09 20.05
C TRP A 182 -21.88 -5.68 20.62
N HIS A 183 -22.71 -5.00 19.83
CA HIS A 183 -24.05 -4.64 20.26
C HIS A 183 -24.93 -5.87 20.53
N GLN A 184 -24.90 -6.86 19.64
CA GLN A 184 -25.63 -8.12 19.83
C GLN A 184 -25.17 -8.85 21.09
N LEU A 185 -23.86 -8.94 21.31
CA LEU A 185 -23.31 -9.55 22.51
C LEU A 185 -23.79 -8.83 23.79
N ILE A 186 -23.70 -7.49 23.83
CA ILE A 186 -24.13 -6.70 24.98
C ILE A 186 -25.61 -6.92 25.27
N VAL A 187 -26.47 -6.93 24.25
CA VAL A 187 -27.91 -7.16 24.42
C VAL A 187 -28.17 -8.55 24.97
N THR A 188 -27.52 -9.59 24.44
CA THR A 188 -27.67 -10.97 24.91
C THR A 188 -27.21 -11.13 26.35
N GLU A 189 -26.04 -10.62 26.71
CA GLU A 189 -25.49 -10.72 28.07
C GLU A 189 -26.31 -9.93 29.08
N SER A 190 -26.73 -8.70 28.73
CA SER A 190 -27.58 -7.89 29.61
C SER A 190 -28.93 -8.55 29.86
N GLY A 191 -29.49 -9.24 28.86
CA GLY A 191 -30.75 -9.97 28.99
C GLY A 191 -30.68 -11.16 29.95
N LYS A 192 -29.50 -11.69 30.26
CA LYS A 192 -29.32 -12.75 31.28
C LYS A 192 -29.27 -12.22 32.71
N LEU A 193 -29.01 -10.92 32.88
CA LEU A 193 -28.83 -10.26 34.17
C LEU A 193 -30.13 -9.68 34.76
N ILE A 194 -31.22 -9.70 33.99
CA ILE A 194 -32.56 -9.20 34.36
C ILE A 194 -33.48 -10.41 34.61
#